data_AF-A0A939YCH9-F1
#
_entry.id   AF-A0A939YCH9-F1
#
_cell.length_a   1.000
_cell.length_b   1.000
_cell.length_c   1.000
_cell.angle_alpha   90.00
_cell.angle_beta   90.00
_cell.angle_gamma   90.00
#
_symmetry.space_group_name_H-M   'P 1'
#
loop_
_entity.id
_entity.type
_entity.pdbx_description
1 polymer ?
#
loop_
_entity_poly.entity_id
_entity_poly.type
_entity_poly.pdbx_seq_one_letter_code
_entity_poly.pdbx_strand_id
1 'polypeptide(L)'
;MSKIKNSLKNISPLNNRTEMPVILYIIKVIIIFWFVKFGSELIGEAIVIGLHFACGKNPLKGEMFDGNTIMLISYYGYGLMIVIMFLYWKLFQKKTLAELGFTKKAFTYLAGVLAGIVLIVVSVVSVGFTGALTFNGVFSKIDHIHIILMLGGFICQGAMEEVLCRGIVLQLLKDRTPIPVAVGISTALFTIPHMINMAGASTGINRYK
;
A
#
# COMPACT_ATOMS: atom_id res chain seq x y z
N MET A 1 29.31 -5.91 -23.71
CA MET A 1 28.84 -4.86 -22.77
C MET A 1 27.67 -4.00 -23.28
N SER A 2 27.54 -3.66 -24.57
CA SER A 2 26.46 -2.75 -25.04
C SER A 2 25.03 -3.33 -24.97
N LYS A 3 24.84 -4.63 -25.27
CA LYS A 3 23.51 -5.29 -25.20
C LYS A 3 22.92 -5.33 -23.77
N ILE A 4 23.76 -5.56 -22.77
CA ILE A 4 23.34 -5.60 -21.35
C ILE A 4 22.94 -4.20 -20.89
N LYS A 5 23.74 -3.18 -21.20
CA LYS A 5 23.43 -1.77 -20.88
C LYS A 5 22.12 -1.30 -21.53
N ASN A 6 21.87 -1.71 -22.78
CA ASN A 6 20.60 -1.40 -23.47
C ASN A 6 19.40 -2.12 -22.85
N SER A 7 19.56 -3.38 -22.44
CA SER A 7 18.50 -4.13 -21.77
C SER A 7 18.15 -3.53 -20.40
N LEU A 8 19.16 -3.13 -19.62
CA LEU A 8 18.98 -2.42 -18.34
C LEU A 8 18.26 -1.08 -18.52
N LYS A 9 18.60 -0.31 -19.57
CA LYS A 9 17.90 0.93 -19.88
C LYS A 9 16.42 0.69 -20.24
N ASN A 10 16.12 -0.41 -20.92
CA ASN A 10 14.74 -0.75 -21.30
C ASN A 10 13.85 -1.13 -20.12
N ILE A 11 14.39 -1.83 -19.11
CA ILE A 11 13.64 -2.24 -17.90
C ILE A 11 13.52 -1.12 -16.84
N SER A 12 14.09 0.06 -17.09
CA SER A 12 14.02 1.17 -16.13
C SER A 12 12.56 1.55 -15.80
N PRO A 13 12.25 1.82 -14.52
CA PRO A 13 10.91 2.22 -14.08
C PRO A 13 10.54 3.63 -14.55
N LEU A 14 11.49 4.40 -15.07
CA LEU A 14 11.31 5.80 -15.48
C LEU A 14 11.00 5.96 -16.98
N ASN A 15 10.62 4.87 -17.66
CA ASN A 15 10.18 4.94 -19.04
C ASN A 15 8.97 4.04 -19.30
N ASN A 16 8.22 4.35 -20.36
CA ASN A 16 7.01 3.64 -20.76
C ASN A 16 7.25 2.59 -21.87
N ARG A 17 8.49 2.15 -22.11
CA ARG A 17 8.77 1.14 -23.15
C ARG A 17 8.11 -0.20 -22.81
N THR A 18 7.42 -0.78 -23.79
CA THR A 18 6.73 -2.08 -23.67
C THR A 18 7.31 -3.13 -24.62
N GLU A 19 8.09 -2.71 -25.63
CA GLU A 19 8.73 -3.57 -26.63
C GLU A 19 9.89 -4.38 -26.03
N MET A 20 9.53 -5.47 -25.36
CA MET A 20 10.47 -6.45 -24.82
C MET A 20 9.78 -7.79 -24.63
N PRO A 21 10.55 -8.90 -24.52
CA PRO A 21 10.04 -10.20 -24.09
C PRO A 21 9.20 -10.10 -22.81
N VAL A 22 8.13 -10.90 -22.73
CA VAL A 22 7.17 -10.88 -21.62
C VAL A 22 7.85 -10.98 -20.25
N ILE A 23 8.86 -11.84 -20.12
CA ILE A 23 9.61 -12.00 -18.87
C ILE A 23 10.35 -10.72 -18.44
N LEU A 24 10.95 -9.99 -19.37
CA LEU A 24 11.63 -8.72 -19.09
C LEU A 24 10.61 -7.64 -18.72
N TYR A 25 9.43 -7.69 -19.32
CA TYR A 25 8.34 -6.78 -18.98
C TYR A 25 7.80 -7.04 -17.58
N ILE A 26 7.63 -8.30 -17.17
CA ILE A 26 7.27 -8.66 -15.80
C ILE A 26 8.31 -8.13 -14.80
N ILE A 27 9.60 -8.35 -15.07
CA ILE A 27 10.69 -7.84 -14.23
C ILE A 27 10.62 -6.31 -14.13
N LYS A 28 10.38 -5.62 -15.25
CA LYS A 28 10.18 -4.18 -15.26
C LYS A 28 9.03 -3.75 -14.35
N VAL A 29 7.88 -4.41 -14.40
CA VAL A 29 6.73 -4.07 -13.53
C VAL A 29 7.04 -4.31 -12.06
N ILE A 30 7.78 -5.38 -11.73
CA ILE A 30 8.25 -5.63 -10.35
C ILE A 30 9.18 -4.51 -9.88
N ILE A 31 10.10 -4.06 -10.73
CA ILE A 31 10.98 -2.91 -10.42
C ILE A 31 10.16 -1.63 -10.25
N ILE A 32 9.14 -1.40 -11.08
CA ILE A 32 8.22 -0.25 -10.94
C ILE A 32 7.54 -0.27 -9.58
N PHE A 33 7.00 -1.41 -9.15
CA PHE A 33 6.35 -1.54 -7.86
C PHE A 33 7.27 -1.09 -6.71
N TRP A 34 8.48 -1.65 -6.63
CA TRP A 34 9.41 -1.31 -5.56
C TRP A 34 9.93 0.12 -5.66
N PHE A 35 10.20 0.59 -6.88
CA PHE A 35 10.63 1.97 -7.11
C PHE A 35 9.59 2.97 -6.63
N VAL A 36 8.32 2.76 -6.99
CA VAL A 36 7.22 3.66 -6.61
C VAL A 36 6.94 3.58 -5.12
N LYS A 37 6.90 2.37 -4.54
CA LYS A 37 6.68 2.16 -3.11
C LYS A 37 7.77 2.85 -2.28
N PHE A 38 9.03 2.45 -2.45
CA PHE A 38 10.13 3.01 -1.65
C PHE A 38 10.38 4.48 -1.94
N GLY A 39 10.24 4.91 -3.20
CA GLY A 39 10.39 6.31 -3.58
C GLY A 39 9.36 7.20 -2.89
N SER A 40 8.10 6.75 -2.82
CA SER A 40 7.03 7.48 -2.15
C SER A 40 7.19 7.48 -0.63
N GLU A 41 7.61 6.35 -0.04
CA GLU A 41 7.91 6.26 1.40
C GLU A 41 9.06 7.19 1.81
N LEU A 42 10.15 7.21 1.03
CA LEU A 42 11.29 8.08 1.31
C LEU A 42 10.91 9.58 1.30
N ILE A 43 10.08 9.99 0.33
CA ILE A 43 9.57 11.36 0.25
C ILE A 43 8.64 11.65 1.43
N GLY A 44 7.78 10.70 1.80
CA GLY A 44 6.88 10.81 2.95
C GLY A 44 7.65 11.02 4.25
N GLU A 45 8.67 10.20 4.52
CA GLU A 45 9.53 10.33 5.70
C GLU A 45 10.24 11.68 5.76
N ALA A 46 10.78 12.16 4.63
CA ALA A 46 11.42 13.48 4.57
C ALA A 46 10.45 14.61 4.95
N ILE A 47 9.18 14.52 4.51
CA ILE A 47 8.13 15.48 4.86
C ILE A 47 7.77 15.39 6.34
N VAL A 48 7.61 14.18 6.88
CA VAL A 48 7.30 13.97 8.30
C VAL A 48 8.41 14.51 9.19
N ILE A 49 9.68 14.29 8.85
CA ILE A 49 10.84 14.86 9.55
C ILE A 49 10.78 16.40 9.49
N GLY A 50 10.49 16.98 8.32
CA GLY A 50 10.32 18.42 8.16
C GLY A 50 9.19 18.99 9.03
N LEU A 51 8.06 18.28 9.14
CA LEU A 51 6.93 18.66 9.99
C LEU A 51 7.30 18.69 11.47
N HIS A 52 8.12 17.74 11.94
CA HIS A 52 8.61 17.77 13.32
C HIS A 52 9.42 19.04 13.59
N PHE A 53 10.40 19.35 12.72
CA PHE A 53 11.21 20.56 12.85
C PHE A 53 10.36 21.84 12.79
N ALA A 54 9.39 21.90 11.87
CA ALA A 54 8.49 23.04 11.74
C ALA A 54 7.64 23.26 13.00
N CYS A 55 7.32 22.20 13.74
CA CYS A 55 6.60 22.26 15.01
C CYS A 55 7.52 22.38 16.23
N GLY A 56 8.80 22.71 16.05
CA GLY A 56 9.76 22.91 17.13
C GLY A 56 10.22 21.63 17.82
N LYS A 57 9.94 20.46 17.24
CA LYS A 57 10.44 19.17 17.70
C LYS A 57 11.69 18.80 16.92
N ASN A 58 12.73 18.32 17.60
CA ASN A 58 13.94 17.83 16.95
C ASN A 58 14.03 16.29 17.00
N PRO A 59 13.65 15.57 15.92
CA PRO A 59 13.72 14.11 15.87
C PRO A 59 15.13 13.57 16.10
N LEU A 60 16.18 14.33 15.75
CA LEU A 60 17.57 13.93 15.95
C LEU A 60 17.98 13.92 17.44
N LYS A 61 17.21 14.60 18.29
CA LYS A 61 17.36 14.57 19.76
C LYS A 61 16.34 13.64 20.43
N GLY A 62 15.55 12.90 19.66
CA GLY A 62 14.47 12.05 20.16
C GLY A 62 13.18 12.81 20.50
N GLU A 63 13.08 14.09 20.15
CA GLU A 63 11.85 14.87 20.34
C GLU A 63 10.88 14.58 19.19
N MET A 64 9.81 13.85 19.47
CA MET A 64 8.81 13.46 18.47
C MET A 64 7.39 13.79 18.95
N PHE A 65 6.41 13.73 18.03
CA PHE A 65 5.00 13.72 18.43
C PHE A 65 4.69 12.48 19.28
N ASP A 66 3.55 12.48 19.98
CA ASP A 66 3.12 11.27 20.68
C ASP A 66 2.81 10.14 19.69
N GLY A 67 2.78 8.90 20.18
CA GLY A 67 2.62 7.71 19.33
C GLY A 67 1.32 7.69 18.53
N ASN A 68 0.21 8.19 19.09
CA ASN A 68 -1.07 8.25 18.39
C ASN A 68 -1.03 9.28 17.27
N THR A 69 -0.41 10.44 17.52
CA THR A 69 -0.21 11.47 16.48
C THR A 69 0.70 10.97 15.36
N ILE A 70 1.82 10.32 15.69
CA ILE A 70 2.71 9.73 14.67
C ILE A 70 1.95 8.69 13.84
N MET A 71 1.19 7.81 14.50
CA MET A 71 0.40 6.79 13.82
C MET A 71 -0.60 7.39 12.84
N LEU A 72 -1.36 8.42 13.26
CA LEU A 72 -2.28 9.13 12.39
C LEU A 72 -1.55 9.82 11.23
N ILE A 73 -0.42 10.49 11.49
CA ILE A 73 0.41 11.11 10.44
C ILE A 73 0.84 10.06 9.41
N SER A 74 1.27 8.87 9.84
CA SER A 74 1.67 7.79 8.94
C SER A 74 0.50 7.32 8.07
N TYR A 75 -0.67 7.06 8.65
CA TYR A 75 -1.84 6.59 7.89
C TYR A 75 -2.38 7.62 6.90
N TYR A 76 -2.48 8.88 7.30
CA TYR A 76 -2.88 9.96 6.38
C TYR A 76 -1.79 10.29 5.36
N GLY A 77 -0.52 10.00 5.67
CA GLY A 77 0.62 10.06 4.75
C GLY A 77 0.46 9.18 3.51
N TYR A 78 -0.33 8.10 3.57
CA TYR A 78 -0.69 7.31 2.39
C TYR A 78 -1.44 8.12 1.33
N GLY A 79 -2.16 9.18 1.73
CA GLY A 79 -2.77 10.13 0.79
C GLY A 79 -1.73 10.84 -0.07
N LEU A 80 -0.61 11.27 0.52
CA LEU A 80 0.51 11.83 -0.23
C LEU A 80 1.12 10.79 -1.18
N MET A 81 1.28 9.55 -0.73
CA MET A 81 1.81 8.48 -1.58
C MET A 81 0.92 8.23 -2.81
N ILE A 82 -0.40 8.28 -2.67
CA ILE A 82 -1.35 8.19 -3.80
C ILE A 82 -1.09 9.33 -4.81
N VAL A 83 -0.87 10.55 -4.33
CA VAL A 83 -0.55 11.69 -5.20
C VAL A 83 0.75 11.43 -5.97
N ILE A 84 1.79 10.93 -5.30
CA ILE A 84 3.07 10.57 -5.95
C ILE A 84 2.85 9.46 -6.99
N MET A 85 2.01 8.47 -6.72
CA MET A 85 1.65 7.41 -7.66
C MET A 85 0.93 7.95 -8.89
N PHE A 86 0.01 8.90 -8.72
CA PHE A 86 -0.67 9.56 -9.84
C PHE A 86 0.31 10.38 -10.70
N LEU A 87 1.23 11.10 -10.05
CA LEU A 87 2.30 11.81 -10.75
C LEU A 87 3.19 10.83 -11.50
N TYR A 88 3.59 9.73 -10.87
CA TYR A 88 4.39 8.68 -11.51
C TYR A 88 3.70 8.12 -12.76
N TRP A 89 2.42 7.77 -12.64
CA TRP A 89 1.60 7.24 -13.73
C TRP A 89 1.52 8.22 -14.90
N LYS A 90 1.25 9.49 -14.62
CA LYS A 90 1.11 10.53 -15.65
C LYS A 90 2.46 10.88 -16.30
N LEU A 91 3.52 11.02 -15.52
CA LEU A 91 4.83 11.48 -16.00
C LEU A 91 5.63 10.38 -16.71
N PHE A 92 5.68 9.19 -16.14
CA PHE A 92 6.55 8.11 -16.63
C PHE A 92 5.81 7.07 -17.46
N GLN A 93 4.57 6.72 -17.12
CA GLN A 93 3.77 5.80 -17.94
C GLN A 93 3.03 6.52 -19.08
N LYS A 94 2.86 7.85 -18.97
CA LYS A 94 2.17 8.70 -19.97
C LYS A 94 0.75 8.21 -20.25
N LYS A 95 0.08 7.71 -19.22
CA LYS A 95 -1.28 7.18 -19.26
C LYS A 95 -2.22 8.10 -18.50
N THR A 96 -3.50 8.02 -18.83
CA THR A 96 -4.57 8.77 -18.16
C THR A 96 -4.93 8.10 -16.84
N LEU A 97 -5.46 8.87 -15.87
CA LEU A 97 -5.92 8.30 -14.59
C LEU A 97 -7.10 7.32 -14.76
N ALA A 98 -7.86 7.45 -15.85
CA ALA A 98 -8.92 6.49 -16.18
C ALA A 98 -8.38 5.08 -16.45
N GLU A 99 -7.12 4.96 -16.87
CA GLU A 99 -6.45 3.66 -17.10
C GLU A 99 -5.97 2.99 -15.81
N LEU A 100 -6.04 3.65 -14.64
CA LEU A 100 -5.75 3.03 -13.34
C LEU A 100 -6.88 2.09 -12.86
N GLY A 101 -7.95 1.92 -13.64
CA GLY A 101 -9.03 0.99 -13.30
C GLY A 101 -10.08 1.56 -12.34
N PHE A 102 -10.07 2.87 -12.07
CA PHE A 102 -11.13 3.50 -11.30
C PHE A 102 -12.48 3.38 -12.02
N THR A 103 -13.47 2.84 -11.31
CA THR A 103 -14.86 2.80 -11.77
C THR A 103 -15.47 4.20 -11.72
N LYS A 104 -16.21 4.57 -12.78
CA LYS A 104 -16.96 5.85 -12.83
C LYS A 104 -18.18 5.85 -11.91
N LYS A 105 -18.65 4.68 -11.47
CA LYS A 105 -19.87 4.53 -10.66
C LYS A 105 -19.48 4.34 -9.20
N ALA A 106 -19.53 5.41 -8.41
CA ALA A 106 -19.18 5.36 -6.99
C ALA A 106 -19.96 4.28 -6.20
N PHE A 107 -21.21 4.01 -6.59
CA PHE A 107 -22.04 2.97 -5.97
C PHE A 107 -21.44 1.55 -6.08
N THR A 108 -20.59 1.28 -7.07
CA THR A 108 -19.93 -0.03 -7.19
C THR A 108 -18.94 -0.29 -6.05
N TYR A 109 -18.42 0.76 -5.39
CA TYR A 109 -17.61 0.59 -4.18
C TYR A 109 -18.43 0.07 -2.99
N LEU A 110 -19.75 0.33 -2.94
CA LEU A 110 -20.62 -0.21 -1.88
C LEU A 110 -20.71 -1.74 -1.94
N ALA A 111 -20.66 -2.33 -3.14
CA ALA A 111 -20.59 -3.78 -3.27
C ALA A 111 -19.30 -4.34 -2.64
N GLY A 112 -18.18 -3.62 -2.81
CA GLY A 112 -16.91 -3.94 -2.15
C GLY A 112 -16.99 -3.81 -0.63
N VAL A 113 -17.61 -2.74 -0.13
CA VAL A 113 -17.84 -2.54 1.32
C VAL A 113 -18.70 -3.67 1.90
N LEU A 114 -19.80 -4.02 1.25
CA LEU A 114 -20.67 -5.13 1.67
C LEU A 114 -19.93 -6.47 1.65
N ALA A 115 -19.16 -6.75 0.60
CA ALA A 115 -18.32 -7.95 0.54
C ALA A 115 -17.30 -7.98 1.68
N GLY A 116 -16.66 -6.85 1.99
CA GLY A 116 -15.74 -6.71 3.12
C GLY A 116 -16.41 -6.99 4.47
N ILE A 117 -17.60 -6.41 4.71
CA ILE A 117 -18.38 -6.65 5.93
C ILE A 117 -18.73 -8.14 6.06
N VAL A 118 -19.21 -8.77 4.98
CA VAL A 118 -19.53 -10.21 4.98
C VAL A 118 -18.29 -11.03 5.30
N LEU A 119 -17.15 -10.74 4.68
CA LEU A 119 -15.90 -11.45 4.93
C LEU A 119 -15.43 -11.30 6.39
N ILE A 120 -15.52 -10.09 6.97
CA ILE A 120 -15.20 -9.85 8.38
C ILE A 120 -16.11 -10.68 9.29
N VAL A 121 -17.43 -10.62 9.06
CA VAL A 121 -18.41 -11.36 9.88
C VAL A 121 -18.15 -12.86 9.80
N VAL A 122 -18.01 -13.41 8.59
CA VAL A 122 -17.72 -14.83 8.37
C VAL A 122 -16.43 -15.24 9.07
N SER A 123 -15.38 -14.42 8.99
CA SER A 123 -14.09 -14.70 9.64
C SER A 123 -14.22 -14.72 11.16
N VAL A 124 -14.81 -13.69 11.75
CA VAL A 124 -15.00 -13.57 13.21
C VAL A 124 -15.87 -14.72 13.73
N VAL A 125 -16.98 -15.03 13.05
CA VAL A 125 -17.87 -16.14 13.44
C VAL A 125 -17.15 -17.49 13.34
N SER A 126 -16.36 -17.71 12.28
CA SER A 126 -15.61 -18.96 12.09
C SER A 126 -14.57 -19.17 13.20
N VAL A 127 -13.84 -18.12 13.59
CA VAL A 127 -12.91 -18.20 14.73
C VAL A 127 -13.67 -18.30 16.06
N GLY A 128 -14.87 -17.73 16.16
CA GLY A 128 -15.75 -17.89 17.32
C GLY A 128 -16.10 -19.36 17.58
N PHE A 129 -16.39 -20.12 16.51
CA PHE A 129 -16.70 -21.55 16.63
C PHE A 129 -15.54 -22.42 17.11
N THR A 130 -14.28 -21.96 16.99
CA THR A 130 -13.13 -22.72 17.51
C THR A 130 -12.95 -22.54 19.03
N GLY A 131 -13.71 -21.64 19.66
CA GLY A 131 -13.52 -21.27 21.06
C GLY A 131 -12.31 -20.36 21.32
N ALA A 132 -11.60 -19.91 20.26
CA ALA A 132 -10.42 -19.06 20.38
C ALA A 132 -10.76 -17.59 20.69
N LEU A 133 -12.02 -17.17 20.59
CA LEU A 133 -12.47 -15.82 20.91
C LEU A 133 -13.19 -15.79 22.26
N THR A 134 -12.72 -14.92 23.16
CA THR A 134 -13.42 -14.57 24.40
C THR A 134 -14.02 -13.17 24.29
N PHE A 135 -15.30 -13.04 24.62
CA PHE A 135 -15.96 -11.75 24.67
C PHE A 135 -15.77 -11.12 26.06
N ASN A 136 -15.00 -10.04 26.14
CA ASN A 136 -14.65 -9.37 27.40
C ASN A 136 -15.54 -8.14 27.70
N GLY A 137 -16.69 -8.01 27.04
CA GLY A 137 -17.61 -6.87 27.20
C GLY A 137 -17.31 -5.70 26.26
N VAL A 138 -18.06 -4.62 26.42
CA VAL A 138 -17.89 -3.36 25.68
C VAL A 138 -17.08 -2.40 26.55
N PHE A 139 -16.07 -1.74 25.97
CA PHE A 139 -15.21 -0.79 26.69
C PHE A 139 -16.05 0.35 27.30
N SER A 140 -15.84 0.63 28.59
CA SER A 140 -16.58 1.66 29.33
C SER A 140 -16.25 3.11 28.92
N LYS A 141 -15.11 3.30 28.24
CA LYS A 141 -14.66 4.59 27.68
C LYS A 141 -14.16 4.34 26.25
N ILE A 142 -14.97 4.71 25.27
CA ILE A 142 -14.63 4.57 23.85
C ILE A 142 -14.21 5.95 23.33
N ASP A 143 -12.99 6.05 22.79
CA ASP A 143 -12.56 7.22 22.05
C ASP A 143 -13.10 7.16 20.61
N HIS A 144 -14.32 7.63 20.45
CA HIS A 144 -15.00 7.63 19.15
C HIS A 144 -14.26 8.46 18.10
N ILE A 145 -13.60 9.54 18.50
CA ILE A 145 -12.86 10.41 17.59
C ILE A 145 -11.67 9.65 17.03
N HIS A 146 -10.89 9.01 17.90
CA HIS A 146 -9.73 8.23 17.47
C HIS A 146 -10.14 7.07 16.56
N ILE A 147 -11.24 6.37 16.86
CA ILE A 147 -11.78 5.30 15.99
C ILE A 147 -12.10 5.82 14.59
N ILE A 148 -12.79 6.97 14.49
CA ILE A 148 -13.15 7.56 13.20
C ILE A 148 -11.90 8.00 12.42
N LEU A 149 -10.93 8.61 13.10
CA LEU A 149 -9.66 9.02 12.49
C LEU A 149 -8.86 7.81 11.98
N MET A 150 -8.78 6.75 12.78
CA MET A 150 -8.13 5.50 12.39
C MET A 150 -8.83 4.84 11.21
N LEU A 151 -10.17 4.81 11.19
CA LEU A 151 -10.93 4.31 10.05
C LEU A 151 -10.61 5.11 8.77
N GLY A 152 -10.56 6.43 8.87
CA GLY A 152 -10.12 7.30 7.77
C GLY A 152 -8.70 6.98 7.29
N GLY A 153 -7.79 6.77 8.23
CA GLY A 153 -6.42 6.35 7.95
C GLY A 153 -6.32 5.01 7.22
N PHE A 154 -7.08 4.00 7.65
CA PHE A 154 -7.15 2.69 6.98
C PHE A 154 -7.76 2.79 5.58
N ILE A 155 -8.72 3.69 5.35
CA ILE A 155 -9.23 3.97 4.00
C ILE A 155 -8.12 4.52 3.11
N CYS A 156 -7.32 5.48 3.61
CA CYS A 156 -6.17 6.01 2.86
C CYS A 156 -5.13 4.93 2.56
N GLN A 157 -4.79 4.08 3.53
CA GLN A 157 -3.88 2.95 3.32
C GLN A 157 -4.42 1.98 2.27
N GLY A 158 -5.66 1.51 2.44
CA GLY A 158 -6.27 0.55 1.52
C GLY A 158 -6.37 1.12 0.10
N ALA A 159 -6.71 2.40 -0.04
CA ALA A 159 -6.71 3.07 -1.33
C ALA A 159 -5.31 3.14 -1.97
N MET A 160 -4.27 3.42 -1.18
CA MET A 160 -2.88 3.45 -1.65
C MET A 160 -2.45 2.07 -2.17
N GLU A 161 -2.72 1.02 -1.40
CA GLU A 161 -2.37 -0.36 -1.78
C GLU A 161 -3.13 -0.81 -3.04
N GLU A 162 -4.40 -0.42 -3.18
CA GLU A 162 -5.20 -0.70 -4.36
C GLU A 162 -4.67 0.02 -5.60
N VAL A 163 -4.32 1.31 -5.49
CA VAL A 163 -3.72 2.09 -6.58
C VAL A 163 -2.39 1.49 -7.02
N LEU A 164 -1.54 1.08 -6.08
CA LEU A 164 -0.24 0.49 -6.41
C LEU A 164 -0.39 -0.90 -7.04
N CYS A 165 -1.19 -1.78 -6.45
CA CYS A 165 -1.25 -3.18 -6.86
C CYS A 165 -2.23 -3.42 -8.03
N ARG A 166 -3.45 -2.89 -7.96
CA ARG A 166 -4.48 -3.11 -8.97
C ARG A 166 -4.51 -1.99 -10.00
N GLY A 167 -4.14 -0.77 -9.59
CA GLY A 167 -4.03 0.37 -10.49
C GLY A 167 -2.78 0.34 -11.35
N ILE A 168 -1.58 0.23 -10.76
CA ILE A 168 -0.33 0.27 -11.54
C ILE A 168 0.08 -1.14 -12.01
N VAL A 169 0.32 -2.07 -11.08
CA VAL A 169 0.89 -3.38 -11.43
C VAL A 169 -0.03 -4.19 -12.33
N LEU A 170 -1.29 -4.39 -11.93
CA LEU A 170 -2.24 -5.20 -12.69
C LEU A 170 -2.55 -4.59 -14.07
N GLN A 171 -2.74 -3.27 -14.16
CA GLN A 171 -3.03 -2.62 -15.45
C GLN A 171 -1.85 -2.68 -16.42
N LEU A 172 -0.61 -2.65 -15.93
CA LEU A 172 0.56 -2.84 -16.78
C LEU A 172 0.65 -4.29 -17.29
N LEU A 173 0.38 -5.28 -16.43
CA LEU A 173 0.55 -6.69 -16.77
C LEU A 173 -0.59 -7.28 -17.60
N LYS A 174 -1.84 -6.88 -17.38
CA LYS A 174 -3.03 -7.53 -17.98
C LYS A 174 -3.01 -7.56 -19.52
N ASP A 175 -2.34 -6.60 -20.17
CA ASP A 175 -2.26 -6.49 -21.63
C ASP A 175 -1.05 -7.25 -22.21
N ARG A 176 -0.19 -7.81 -21.35
CA ARG A 176 1.09 -8.44 -21.71
C ARG A 176 1.24 -9.86 -21.18
N THR A 177 0.37 -10.29 -20.27
CA THR A 177 0.36 -11.62 -19.67
C THR A 177 -1.06 -12.18 -19.58
N PRO A 178 -1.24 -13.51 -19.48
CA PRO A 178 -2.53 -14.08 -19.12
C PRO A 178 -3.03 -13.51 -17.78
N ILE A 179 -4.34 -13.25 -17.68
CA ILE A 179 -4.95 -12.64 -16.49
C ILE A 179 -4.57 -13.35 -15.18
N PRO A 180 -4.57 -14.70 -15.07
CA PRO A 180 -4.15 -15.37 -13.84
C PRO A 180 -2.72 -15.05 -13.42
N VAL A 181 -1.81 -14.86 -14.38
CA VAL A 181 -0.41 -14.49 -14.12
C VAL A 181 -0.32 -13.05 -13.62
N ALA A 182 -1.04 -12.12 -14.26
CA ALA A 182 -1.09 -10.72 -13.83
C ALA A 182 -1.63 -10.58 -12.39
N VAL A 183 -2.71 -11.29 -12.08
CA VAL A 183 -3.30 -11.34 -10.74
C VAL A 183 -2.33 -11.95 -9.74
N GLY A 184 -1.73 -13.09 -10.06
CA GLY A 184 -0.76 -13.75 -9.18
C GLY A 184 0.44 -12.87 -8.82
N ILE A 185 1.00 -12.15 -9.80
CA ILE A 185 2.11 -11.21 -9.55
C ILE A 185 1.66 -10.03 -8.69
N SER A 186 0.50 -9.42 -8.99
CA SER A 186 -0.05 -8.32 -8.19
C SER A 186 -0.29 -8.73 -6.74
N THR A 187 -0.88 -9.91 -6.51
CA THR A 187 -1.10 -10.48 -5.17
C THR A 187 0.21 -10.80 -4.44
N ALA A 188 1.21 -11.34 -5.13
CA ALA A 188 2.52 -11.60 -4.52
C ALA A 188 3.19 -10.30 -4.07
N LEU A 189 3.21 -9.27 -4.90
CA LEU A 189 3.78 -7.96 -4.57
C LEU A 189 3.04 -7.26 -3.43
N PHE A 190 1.73 -7.44 -3.34
CA PHE A 190 0.95 -7.01 -2.19
C PHE A 190 1.35 -7.74 -0.89
N THR A 191 1.57 -9.06 -0.96
CA THR A 191 1.78 -9.92 0.22
C THR A 191 3.20 -9.82 0.79
N ILE A 192 4.22 -9.68 -0.06
CA ILE A 192 5.64 -9.70 0.35
C ILE A 192 5.96 -8.64 1.43
N PRO A 193 5.58 -7.35 1.31
CA PRO A 193 5.83 -6.35 2.35
C PRO A 193 5.24 -6.74 3.72
N HIS A 194 4.08 -7.41 3.72
CA HIS A 194 3.41 -7.82 4.95
C HIS A 194 4.16 -8.96 5.65
N MET A 195 4.70 -9.92 4.90
CA MET A 195 5.49 -11.01 5.46
C MET A 195 6.73 -10.52 6.21
N ILE A 196 7.41 -9.52 5.64
CA ILE A 196 8.60 -8.91 6.26
C ILE A 196 8.24 -8.23 7.58
N ASN A 197 7.11 -7.52 7.61
CA ASN A 197 6.62 -6.84 8.82
C ASN A 197 6.18 -7.84 9.90
N MET A 198 5.55 -8.96 9.52
CA MET A 198 5.12 -10.00 10.47
C MET A 198 6.29 -10.73 11.14
N ALA A 199 7.39 -10.96 10.41
CA ALA A 199 8.60 -11.54 10.99
C ALA A 199 9.16 -10.69 12.13
N GLY A 200 9.15 -9.36 11.98
CA GLY A 200 9.54 -8.42 13.04
C GLY A 200 8.60 -8.38 14.25
N ALA A 201 7.29 -8.60 14.05
CA ALA A 201 6.33 -8.66 15.15
C ALA A 201 6.48 -9.93 16.01
N SER A 202 6.85 -11.07 15.41
CA SER A 202 7.02 -12.35 16.11
C SER A 202 8.18 -12.36 17.12
N THR A 203 9.23 -11.56 16.89
CA THR A 203 10.38 -11.46 17.79
C THR A 203 10.11 -10.60 19.03
N GLY A 204 9.11 -9.72 18.98
CA GLY A 204 8.66 -8.90 20.12
C GLY A 204 7.84 -9.69 21.16
N ILE A 205 7.17 -10.77 20.75
CA ILE A 205 6.33 -11.60 21.64
C ILE A 205 7.19 -12.42 22.63
N ASN A 206 8.43 -12.74 22.29
CA ASN A 206 9.35 -13.46 23.18
C ASN A 206 9.99 -12.59 24.27
N ARG A 207 9.71 -11.27 24.34
CA ARG A 207 10.21 -10.40 25.42
C ARG A 207 9.26 -10.24 26.62
N TYR A 208 8.09 -10.88 26.57
CA TYR A 208 7.10 -10.87 27.67
C TYR A 208 6.81 -12.27 28.23
N LYS A 209 7.75 -13.21 28.07
CA LYS A 209 7.77 -14.47 28.81
C LYS A 209 8.96 -14.50 29.76
#